data_AF-A0A6J1WMQ0-F1
#
_entry.id   AF-A0A6J1WMQ0-F1
#
_cell.length_a   1.000
_cell.length_b   1.000
_cell.length_c   1.000
_cell.angle_alpha   90.00
_cell.angle_beta   90.00
_cell.angle_gamma   90.00
#
_symmetry.space_group_name_H-M   'P 1'
#
loop_
_entity.id
_entity.type
_entity.pdbx_description
1 polymer ?
#
loop_
_entity_poly.entity_id
_entity_poly.type
_entity_poly.pdbx_seq_one_letter_code
_entity_poly.pdbx_strand_id
1 'polypeptide(L)'
;MKTFFWLQWVVSRATLVVSTRRVKLAFDVDDVISTVDVQQHYNQLKVKLASASVRHYERTSNDDWAAGVLRGRVLEAREPTNAKEDNHFLAVTITQAQISNLPPSWKEELHPKLLEQKTSTDSMWEIYATLAPLEVVLQPSVLENIVSLVHQMSPRSFCPLQGQVEQRVSTWQWPFCYVTAGGLRLLVTTEDENSENDDTFMFVVGKVTVNPHPENPICRSVLKSTF
;
A
#
# COMPACT_ATOMS: atom_id res chain seq x y z
N MET A 1 -19.53 -30.33 -2.50
CA MET A 1 -19.24 -29.75 -3.83
C MET A 1 -17.86 -29.11 -3.76
N LYS A 2 -16.95 -29.38 -4.71
CA LYS A 2 -15.68 -28.65 -4.81
C LYS A 2 -15.98 -27.28 -5.41
N THR A 3 -15.97 -26.25 -4.58
CA THR A 3 -16.13 -24.87 -5.04
C THR A 3 -14.76 -24.38 -5.48
N PHE A 4 -14.60 -24.15 -6.79
CA PHE A 4 -13.43 -23.53 -7.37
C PHE A 4 -13.92 -22.36 -8.21
N PHE A 5 -13.43 -21.16 -7.93
CA PHE A 5 -13.72 -19.97 -8.70
C PHE A 5 -12.44 -19.16 -8.85
N TRP A 6 -12.07 -18.91 -10.11
CA TRP A 6 -10.90 -18.12 -10.44
C TRP A 6 -11.30 -17.05 -11.46
N LEU A 7 -10.97 -15.80 -11.14
CA LEU A 7 -11.24 -14.65 -12.00
C LEU A 7 -10.06 -13.70 -11.97
N GLN A 8 -9.54 -13.36 -13.14
CA GLN A 8 -8.52 -12.33 -13.31
C GLN A 8 -9.01 -11.27 -14.29
N TRP A 9 -8.80 -10.02 -13.94
CA TRP A 9 -9.04 -8.90 -14.84
C TRP A 9 -7.87 -7.93 -14.84
N VAL A 10 -7.77 -7.18 -15.92
CA VAL A 10 -6.73 -6.17 -16.12
C VAL A 10 -7.41 -4.86 -16.47
N VAL A 11 -7.02 -3.80 -15.76
CA VAL A 11 -7.38 -2.42 -16.08
C VAL A 11 -6.10 -1.76 -16.58
N SER A 12 -6.05 -1.46 -17.88
CA SER A 12 -4.86 -0.87 -18.51
C SER A 12 -4.53 0.50 -17.93
N ARG A 13 -5.55 1.32 -17.66
CA ARG A 13 -5.39 2.62 -17.04
C ARG A 13 -6.62 3.02 -16.27
N ALA A 14 -6.41 3.49 -15.04
CA ALA A 14 -7.43 4.13 -14.21
C ALA A 14 -6.96 5.53 -13.83
N THR A 15 -7.80 6.54 -14.11
CA THR A 15 -7.52 7.93 -13.76
C THR A 15 -8.60 8.46 -12.84
N LEU A 16 -8.20 8.92 -11.65
CA LEU A 16 -9.07 9.66 -10.74
C LEU A 16 -8.67 11.14 -10.76
N VAL A 17 -9.62 12.00 -11.10
CA VAL A 17 -9.41 13.45 -11.08
C VAL A 17 -10.26 14.06 -9.97
N VAL A 18 -9.60 14.78 -9.06
CA VAL A 18 -10.27 15.57 -8.03
C VAL A 18 -9.96 17.04 -8.30
N SER A 19 -10.99 17.85 -8.51
CA SER A 19 -10.85 19.26 -8.88
C SER A 19 -11.69 20.16 -7.99
N THR A 20 -11.11 21.28 -7.61
CA THR A 20 -11.75 22.43 -6.95
C THR A 20 -11.74 23.64 -7.89
N ARG A 21 -12.17 24.80 -7.40
CA ARG A 21 -12.12 26.05 -8.18
C ARG A 21 -10.69 26.49 -8.55
N ARG A 22 -9.68 26.14 -7.74
CA ARG A 22 -8.29 26.62 -7.92
C ARG A 22 -7.31 25.50 -8.29
N VAL A 23 -7.56 24.29 -7.81
CA VAL A 23 -6.61 23.18 -7.86
C VAL A 23 -7.27 21.96 -8.49
N LYS A 24 -6.49 21.21 -9.25
CA LYS A 24 -6.86 19.89 -9.77
C LYS A 24 -5.73 18.89 -9.51
N LEU A 25 -6.06 17.77 -8.89
CA LEU A 25 -5.18 16.62 -8.74
C LEU A 25 -5.65 15.50 -9.67
N ALA A 26 -4.73 14.92 -10.43
CA ALA A 26 -4.95 13.74 -11.26
C ALA A 26 -4.10 12.60 -10.73
N PHE A 27 -4.74 11.51 -10.35
CA PHE A 27 -4.12 10.26 -9.94
C PHE A 27 -4.26 9.29 -11.11
N ASP A 28 -3.14 8.91 -11.71
CA ASP A 28 -3.08 7.95 -12.81
C ASP A 28 -2.44 6.66 -12.30
N VAL A 29 -3.10 5.52 -12.53
CA VAL A 29 -2.56 4.18 -12.25
C VAL A 29 -2.63 3.37 -13.54
N ASP A 30 -1.51 2.77 -13.93
CA ASP A 30 -1.40 1.96 -15.14
C ASP A 30 -1.19 0.48 -14.81
N ASP A 31 -1.71 -0.37 -15.69
CA ASP A 31 -1.62 -1.83 -15.67
C ASP A 31 -1.93 -2.45 -14.29
N VAL A 32 -3.20 -2.29 -13.88
CA VAL A 32 -3.74 -2.92 -12.68
C VAL A 32 -4.20 -4.33 -13.02
N ILE A 33 -3.51 -5.33 -12.48
CA ILE A 33 -3.90 -6.74 -12.58
C ILE A 33 -4.49 -7.14 -11.25
N SER A 34 -5.72 -7.65 -11.27
CA SER A 34 -6.39 -8.17 -10.08
C SER A 34 -6.85 -9.59 -10.31
N THR A 35 -6.55 -10.48 -9.38
CA THR A 35 -6.86 -11.90 -9.44
C THR A 35 -7.56 -12.31 -8.15
N VAL A 36 -8.73 -12.92 -8.28
CA VAL A 36 -9.47 -13.56 -7.20
C VAL A 36 -9.43 -15.06 -7.43
N ASP A 37 -8.94 -15.79 -6.45
CA ASP A 37 -8.85 -17.25 -6.43
C ASP A 37 -9.54 -17.78 -5.18
N VAL A 38 -10.66 -18.47 -5.36
CA VAL A 38 -11.48 -19.05 -4.30
C VAL A 38 -11.39 -20.56 -4.44
N GLN A 39 -10.75 -21.19 -3.47
CA GLN A 39 -10.54 -22.62 -3.41
C GLN A 39 -11.19 -23.22 -2.16
N GLN A 40 -11.15 -24.55 -2.06
CA GLN A 40 -11.75 -25.27 -0.94
C GLN A 40 -11.05 -24.98 0.40
N HIS A 41 -9.74 -24.73 0.40
CA HIS A 41 -8.93 -24.58 1.61
C HIS A 41 -8.50 -23.13 1.88
N TYR A 42 -8.50 -22.28 0.85
CA TYR A 42 -8.11 -20.88 0.94
C TYR A 42 -8.82 -20.01 -0.09
N ASN A 43 -8.90 -18.72 0.22
CA ASN A 43 -9.26 -17.66 -0.70
C ASN A 43 -8.06 -16.72 -0.83
N GLN A 44 -7.81 -16.23 -2.03
CA GLN A 44 -6.69 -15.36 -2.32
C GLN A 44 -7.10 -14.22 -3.25
N LEU A 45 -6.72 -13.01 -2.88
CA LEU A 45 -6.83 -11.81 -3.70
C LEU A 45 -5.42 -11.32 -3.99
N LYS A 46 -5.05 -11.23 -5.26
CA LYS A 46 -3.79 -10.62 -5.72
C LYS A 46 -4.09 -9.34 -6.48
N VAL A 47 -3.40 -8.27 -6.14
CA VAL A 47 -3.44 -6.99 -6.85
C VAL A 47 -2.01 -6.59 -7.19
N LYS A 48 -1.76 -6.27 -8.45
CA LYS A 48 -0.46 -5.87 -8.98
C LYS A 48 -0.65 -4.59 -9.78
N LEU A 49 0.21 -3.62 -9.59
CA LEU A 49 0.18 -2.33 -10.28
C LEU A 49 1.56 -2.05 -10.90
N ALA A 50 1.62 -1.62 -12.16
CA ALA A 50 2.90 -1.36 -12.84
C ALA A 50 3.44 0.06 -12.63
N SER A 51 2.57 1.07 -12.66
CA SER A 51 2.94 2.44 -12.28
C SER A 51 1.80 3.20 -11.61
N ALA A 52 2.16 4.20 -10.82
CA ALA A 52 1.24 5.19 -10.28
C ALA A 52 1.89 6.57 -10.34
N SER A 53 1.11 7.58 -10.71
CA SER A 53 1.56 8.96 -10.70
C SER A 53 0.48 9.91 -10.20
N VAL A 54 0.92 10.98 -9.54
CA VAL A 54 0.04 12.06 -9.09
C VAL A 54 0.53 13.35 -9.72
N ARG A 55 -0.40 14.06 -10.37
CA ARG A 55 -0.16 15.35 -11.00
C ARG A 55 -1.04 16.45 -10.43
N HIS A 56 -0.45 17.61 -10.25
CA HIS A 56 -1.05 18.84 -9.75
C HIS A 56 -1.18 19.87 -10.87
N TYR A 57 -2.35 20.48 -10.93
CA TYR A 57 -2.71 21.53 -11.88
C TYR A 57 -3.35 22.69 -11.13
N GLU A 58 -3.02 23.89 -11.59
CA GLU A 58 -3.59 25.13 -11.06
C GLU A 58 -4.38 25.85 -12.15
N ARG A 59 -5.40 26.59 -11.73
CA ARG A 59 -6.23 27.38 -12.63
C ARG A 59 -5.58 28.73 -12.89
N THR A 60 -5.34 29.03 -14.16
CA THR A 60 -4.76 30.29 -14.61
C THR A 60 -5.80 31.42 -14.66
N SER A 61 -5.34 32.66 -14.81
CA SER A 61 -6.20 33.84 -14.99
C SER A 61 -7.11 33.75 -16.22
N ASN A 62 -6.73 32.93 -17.21
CA ASN A 62 -7.49 32.71 -18.45
C ASN A 62 -8.49 31.57 -18.33
N ASP A 63 -8.74 31.06 -17.12
CA ASP A 63 -9.64 29.95 -16.82
C ASP A 63 -9.15 28.56 -17.28
N ASP A 64 -7.94 28.48 -17.82
CA ASP A 64 -7.31 27.24 -18.27
C ASP A 64 -6.53 26.54 -17.15
N TRP A 65 -6.40 25.22 -17.25
CA TRP A 65 -5.59 24.40 -16.34
C TRP A 65 -4.13 24.38 -16.81
N ALA A 66 -3.24 24.95 -16.02
CA ALA A 66 -1.80 24.81 -16.20
C ALA A 66 -1.24 23.73 -15.28
N ALA A 67 -0.23 23.00 -15.74
CA ALA A 67 0.56 22.16 -14.85
C ALA A 67 1.22 23.07 -13.81
N GLY A 68 1.14 22.70 -12.53
CA GLY A 68 1.83 23.43 -11.46
C GLY A 68 3.35 23.36 -11.62
N VAL A 69 4.07 23.86 -10.62
CA VAL A 69 5.54 23.84 -10.61
C VAL A 69 6.08 22.41 -10.81
N LEU A 70 7.28 22.29 -11.39
CA LEU A 70 7.90 21.00 -11.77
C LEU A 70 7.06 20.15 -12.74
N ARG A 71 6.31 20.83 -13.63
CA ARG A 71 5.34 20.23 -14.57
C ARG A 71 4.20 19.51 -13.86
N GLY A 72 3.89 19.96 -12.64
CA GLY A 72 2.82 19.41 -11.82
C GLY A 72 3.13 18.03 -11.25
N ARG A 73 4.36 17.53 -11.29
CA ARG A 73 4.66 16.21 -10.74
C ARG A 73 4.71 16.26 -9.22
N VAL A 74 3.91 15.41 -8.57
CA VAL A 74 3.85 15.29 -7.11
C VAL A 74 4.40 13.94 -6.65
N LEU A 75 3.96 12.87 -7.31
CA LEU A 75 4.38 11.51 -6.98
C LEU A 75 4.59 10.74 -8.28
N GLU A 76 5.67 9.98 -8.32
CA GLU A 76 5.96 9.08 -9.42
C GLU A 76 6.50 7.76 -8.86
N ALA A 77 5.68 6.72 -8.98
CA ALA A 77 6.05 5.34 -8.74
C ALA A 77 6.15 4.64 -10.09
N ARG A 78 7.33 4.14 -10.41
CA ARG A 78 7.57 3.33 -11.61
C ARG A 78 8.30 2.05 -11.21
N GLU A 79 8.13 1.03 -12.05
CA GLU A 79 8.88 -0.22 -11.95
C GLU A 79 10.40 0.07 -11.91
N PRO A 80 11.15 -0.58 -11.00
CA PRO A 80 12.59 -0.37 -10.87
C PRO A 80 13.32 -0.76 -12.15
N THR A 81 14.21 0.12 -12.63
CA THR A 81 14.96 -0.02 -13.89
C THR A 81 15.87 -1.26 -13.96
N ASN A 82 16.16 -1.91 -12.83
CA ASN A 82 16.92 -3.16 -12.73
C ASN A 82 15.97 -4.37 -12.56
N ALA A 83 14.98 -4.50 -13.43
CA ALA A 83 14.02 -5.61 -13.40
C ALA A 83 14.67 -6.91 -13.88
N LYS A 84 15.34 -7.63 -12.98
CA LYS A 84 15.41 -9.09 -13.07
C LYS A 84 14.14 -9.61 -12.36
N GLU A 85 13.22 -10.12 -13.17
CA GLU A 85 11.95 -10.80 -12.81
C GLU A 85 10.80 -9.91 -12.27
N ASP A 86 9.61 -10.03 -12.89
CA ASP A 86 8.24 -9.70 -12.42
C ASP A 86 8.06 -8.60 -11.35
N ASN A 87 8.72 -7.44 -11.51
CA ASN A 87 8.71 -6.39 -10.49
C ASN A 87 7.64 -5.32 -10.76
N HIS A 88 6.40 -5.62 -10.41
CA HIS A 88 5.36 -4.59 -10.27
C HIS A 88 5.76 -3.52 -9.24
N PHE A 89 5.39 -2.24 -9.45
CA PHE A 89 5.70 -1.21 -8.45
C PHE A 89 5.00 -1.51 -7.11
N LEU A 90 3.80 -2.07 -7.15
CA LEU A 90 3.08 -2.54 -5.98
C LEU A 90 2.51 -3.92 -6.30
N ALA A 91 2.76 -4.88 -5.43
CA ALA A 91 2.05 -6.15 -5.42
C ALA A 91 1.53 -6.44 -4.02
N VAL A 92 0.24 -6.73 -3.91
CA VAL A 92 -0.43 -7.10 -2.66
C VAL A 92 -1.13 -8.42 -2.87
N THR A 93 -0.84 -9.40 -2.02
CA THR A 93 -1.53 -10.69 -1.96
C THR A 93 -2.16 -10.83 -0.59
N ILE A 94 -3.47 -10.96 -0.55
CA ILE A 94 -4.25 -11.22 0.66
C ILE A 94 -4.72 -12.66 0.56
N THR A 95 -4.33 -13.49 1.53
CA THR A 95 -4.75 -14.89 1.62
C THR A 95 -5.57 -15.06 2.89
N GLN A 96 -6.72 -15.70 2.76
CA GLN A 96 -7.55 -16.15 3.87
C GLN A 96 -7.60 -17.68 3.83
N ALA A 97 -7.23 -18.35 4.92
CA ALA A 97 -7.27 -19.81 5.01
C ALA A 97 -8.10 -20.27 6.20
N GLN A 98 -8.74 -21.45 6.09
CA GLN A 98 -9.43 -22.10 7.21
C GLN A 98 -8.50 -23.09 7.89
N ILE A 99 -8.17 -22.86 9.17
CA ILE A 99 -7.14 -23.62 9.90
C ILE A 99 -7.55 -25.10 10.03
N SER A 100 -8.82 -25.38 10.31
CA SER A 100 -9.36 -26.74 10.38
C SER A 100 -9.15 -27.53 9.08
N ASN A 101 -9.34 -26.87 7.95
CA ASN A 101 -9.34 -27.48 6.61
C ASN A 101 -7.94 -27.47 5.95
N LEU A 102 -6.91 -26.94 6.61
CA LEU A 102 -5.56 -26.90 6.05
C LEU A 102 -4.93 -28.32 5.99
N PRO A 103 -4.25 -28.66 4.87
CA PRO A 103 -3.43 -29.87 4.78
C PRO A 103 -2.37 -29.92 5.88
N PRO A 104 -2.03 -31.11 6.41
CA PRO A 104 -1.04 -31.26 7.48
C PRO A 104 0.35 -30.73 7.08
N SER A 105 0.74 -30.87 5.82
CA SER A 105 2.01 -30.33 5.30
C SER A 105 2.11 -28.81 5.41
N TRP A 106 1.01 -28.08 5.23
CA TRP A 106 1.00 -26.62 5.35
C TRP A 106 0.96 -26.18 6.81
N LYS A 107 0.36 -26.98 7.70
CA LYS A 107 0.41 -26.73 9.14
C LYS A 107 1.83 -26.78 9.68
N GLU A 108 2.69 -27.64 9.14
CA GLU A 108 4.10 -27.73 9.55
C GLU A 108 4.93 -26.51 9.12
N GLU A 109 4.59 -25.86 8.00
CA GLU A 109 5.23 -24.63 7.53
C GLU A 109 4.76 -23.38 8.28
N LEU A 110 3.55 -23.43 8.86
CA LEU A 110 3.03 -22.37 9.69
C LEU A 110 3.78 -22.31 11.02
N HIS A 111 4.16 -21.10 11.42
CA HIS A 111 4.89 -20.89 12.65
C HIS A 111 4.10 -21.47 13.86
N PRO A 112 4.72 -22.23 14.79
CA PRO A 112 3.99 -22.96 15.83
C PRO A 112 3.04 -22.08 16.67
N LYS A 113 3.43 -20.83 16.91
CA LYS A 113 2.63 -19.81 17.60
C LYS A 113 1.29 -19.49 16.92
N LEU A 114 1.18 -19.70 15.60
CA LEU A 114 -0.05 -19.54 14.81
C LEU A 114 -1.06 -20.65 15.08
N LEU A 115 -0.56 -21.86 15.33
CA LEU A 115 -1.37 -23.04 15.63
C LEU A 115 -1.69 -23.17 17.12
N GLU A 116 -0.83 -22.64 17.99
CA GLU A 116 -1.02 -22.61 19.45
C GLU A 116 -2.06 -21.57 19.88
N GLN A 117 -2.33 -20.55 19.05
CA GLN A 117 -3.39 -19.59 19.32
C GLN A 117 -4.74 -20.31 19.21
N LYS A 118 -5.25 -20.82 20.33
CA LYS A 118 -6.67 -21.17 20.52
C LYS A 118 -7.53 -19.91 20.46
N THR A 119 -7.48 -19.17 19.36
CA THR A 119 -8.49 -18.18 19.04
C THR A 119 -9.76 -18.94 18.66
N SER A 120 -10.92 -18.42 19.06
CA SER A 120 -12.23 -19.02 18.74
C SER A 120 -12.59 -18.95 17.25
N THR A 121 -11.66 -18.50 16.40
CA THR A 121 -11.85 -18.23 14.97
C THR A 121 -11.05 -19.22 14.14
N ASP A 122 -11.75 -19.97 13.30
CA ASP A 122 -11.18 -20.99 12.40
C ASP A 122 -10.53 -20.39 11.14
N SER A 123 -10.38 -19.06 11.05
CA SER A 123 -9.86 -18.36 9.87
C SER A 123 -8.59 -17.59 10.17
N MET A 124 -7.58 -17.78 9.33
CA MET A 124 -6.32 -17.02 9.35
C MET A 124 -6.26 -16.08 8.14
N TRP A 125 -5.66 -14.91 8.33
CA TRP A 125 -5.44 -13.91 7.29
C TRP A 125 -3.95 -13.60 7.16
N GLU A 126 -3.45 -13.58 5.94
CA GLU A 126 -2.08 -13.20 5.61
C GLU A 126 -2.11 -12.12 4.53
N ILE A 127 -1.25 -11.12 4.69
CA ILE A 127 -1.07 -10.01 3.75
C ILE A 127 0.41 -9.99 3.38
N TYR A 128 0.70 -10.23 2.12
CA TYR A 128 2.03 -10.07 1.55
C TYR A 128 2.02 -8.85 0.63
N ALA A 129 2.82 -7.83 0.94
CA ALA A 129 2.89 -6.61 0.17
C ALA A 129 4.34 -6.27 -0.20
N THR A 130 4.59 -6.04 -1.48
CA THR A 130 5.85 -5.50 -1.98
C THR A 130 5.61 -4.15 -2.64
N LEU A 131 6.46 -3.18 -2.33
CA LEU A 131 6.41 -1.84 -2.88
C LEU A 131 7.80 -1.47 -3.39
N ALA A 132 7.92 -1.09 -4.66
CA ALA A 132 9.13 -0.56 -5.26
C ALA A 132 9.47 0.82 -4.67
N PRO A 133 10.72 1.29 -4.82
CA PRO A 133 11.09 2.63 -4.38
C PRO A 133 10.18 3.71 -4.96
N LEU A 134 9.82 4.68 -4.12
CA LEU A 134 8.92 5.78 -4.47
C LEU A 134 9.67 7.10 -4.44
N GLU A 135 9.44 7.94 -5.46
CA GLU A 135 9.89 9.33 -5.46
C GLU A 135 8.70 10.27 -5.35
N VAL A 136 8.79 11.16 -4.38
CA VAL A 136 7.78 12.17 -4.09
C VAL A 136 8.45 13.52 -4.13
N VAL A 137 7.85 14.45 -4.85
CA VAL A 137 8.31 15.84 -4.94
C VAL A 137 7.18 16.73 -4.46
N LEU A 138 7.42 17.47 -3.39
CA LEU A 138 6.40 18.30 -2.76
C LEU A 138 6.88 19.75 -2.63
N GLN A 139 5.97 20.65 -2.92
CA GLN A 139 6.06 22.05 -2.49
C GLN A 139 5.07 22.29 -1.36
N PRO A 140 5.37 23.20 -0.43
CA PRO A 140 4.44 23.58 0.64
C PRO A 140 3.05 24.00 0.14
N SER A 141 2.95 24.84 -0.88
CA SER A 141 1.65 25.24 -1.50
C SER A 141 0.86 24.05 -2.03
N VAL A 142 1.55 23.11 -2.70
CA VAL A 142 0.92 21.89 -3.21
C VAL A 142 0.41 21.01 -2.07
N LEU A 143 1.17 20.91 -0.96
CA LEU A 143 0.73 20.20 0.23
C LEU A 143 -0.50 20.85 0.87
N GLU A 144 -0.52 22.17 1.01
CA GLU A 144 -1.70 22.90 1.51
C GLU A 144 -2.93 22.66 0.64
N ASN A 145 -2.75 22.66 -0.69
CA ASN A 145 -3.79 22.37 -1.65
C ASN A 145 -4.34 20.94 -1.51
N ILE A 146 -3.45 19.95 -1.33
CA ILE A 146 -3.83 18.55 -1.06
C ILE A 146 -4.58 18.45 0.26
N VAL A 147 -4.10 19.08 1.32
CA VAL A 147 -4.74 19.06 2.65
C VAL A 147 -6.13 19.68 2.59
N SER A 148 -6.29 20.82 1.90
CA SER A 148 -7.59 21.47 1.67
C SER A 148 -8.57 20.56 0.92
N LEU A 149 -8.08 19.86 -0.10
CA LEU A 149 -8.85 18.87 -0.85
C LEU A 149 -9.33 17.71 0.03
N VAL A 150 -8.42 17.12 0.81
CA VAL A 150 -8.74 16.03 1.75
C VAL A 150 -9.76 16.51 2.80
N HIS A 151 -9.60 17.71 3.33
CA HIS A 151 -10.55 18.29 4.28
C HIS A 151 -11.94 18.50 3.66
N GLN A 152 -12.04 18.85 2.38
CA GLN A 152 -13.32 18.96 1.69
C GLN A 152 -14.00 17.61 1.45
N MET A 153 -13.21 16.55 1.22
CA MET A 153 -13.70 15.17 1.06
C MET A 153 -14.01 14.48 2.41
N SER A 154 -13.50 15.02 3.51
CA SER A 154 -13.76 14.47 4.84
C SER A 154 -15.25 14.60 5.20
N PRO A 155 -15.90 13.52 5.67
CA PRO A 155 -17.31 13.55 6.06
C PRO A 155 -17.51 14.56 7.20
N ARG A 156 -18.19 15.67 6.91
CA ARG A 156 -18.47 16.75 7.88
C ARG A 156 -19.53 16.38 8.93
N SER A 157 -20.32 15.37 8.64
CA SER A 157 -21.34 14.83 9.53
C SER A 157 -20.93 13.42 9.93
N PHE A 158 -20.25 13.31 11.07
CA PHE A 158 -20.26 12.08 11.82
C PHE A 158 -21.70 11.95 12.35
N CYS A 159 -22.54 11.15 11.69
CA CYS A 159 -23.70 10.61 12.39
C CYS A 159 -23.11 9.61 13.38
N PRO A 160 -23.14 9.86 14.71
CA PRO A 160 -23.02 8.74 15.61
C PRO A 160 -24.23 7.87 15.28
N LEU A 161 -24.02 6.79 14.52
CA LEU A 161 -24.94 5.68 14.59
C LEU A 161 -25.01 5.36 16.07
N GLN A 162 -26.13 5.72 16.70
CA GLN A 162 -26.44 5.37 18.07
C GLN A 162 -26.78 3.88 18.07
N GLY A 163 -25.80 3.09 17.64
CA GLY A 163 -25.81 1.65 17.75
C GLY A 163 -25.77 1.37 19.23
N GLN A 164 -26.80 0.69 19.72
CA GLN A 164 -26.70 -0.04 20.96
C GLN A 164 -25.32 -0.72 20.95
N VAL A 165 -24.50 -0.41 21.96
CA VAL A 165 -23.22 -1.09 22.14
C VAL A 165 -23.57 -2.52 22.58
N GLU A 166 -23.98 -3.36 21.62
CA GLU A 166 -23.74 -4.77 21.75
C GLU A 166 -22.22 -4.87 21.88
N GLN A 167 -21.76 -5.21 23.07
CA GLN A 167 -20.40 -5.66 23.30
C GLN A 167 -20.21 -6.98 22.54
N ARG A 168 -20.15 -6.91 21.20
CA ARG A 168 -19.56 -7.97 20.42
C ARG A 168 -18.09 -7.91 20.76
N VAL A 169 -17.68 -8.81 21.65
CA VAL A 169 -16.27 -9.14 21.85
C VAL A 169 -15.78 -9.54 20.46
N SER A 170 -15.10 -8.60 19.81
CA SER A 170 -14.61 -8.79 18.47
C SER A 170 -13.54 -9.87 18.55
N THR A 171 -13.84 -11.07 18.08
CA THR A 171 -12.85 -12.14 17.89
C THR A 171 -12.02 -11.86 16.63
N TRP A 172 -11.77 -10.58 16.33
CA TRP A 172 -10.98 -10.16 15.19
C TRP A 172 -9.51 -10.44 15.46
N GLN A 173 -8.96 -11.37 14.68
CA GLN A 173 -7.54 -11.67 14.68
C GLN A 173 -6.85 -10.74 13.68
N TRP A 174 -5.75 -10.11 14.09
CA TRP A 174 -4.94 -9.30 13.19
C TRP A 174 -4.32 -10.17 12.11
N PRO A 175 -4.32 -9.73 10.83
CA PRO A 175 -3.67 -10.46 9.76
C PRO A 175 -2.14 -10.47 9.96
N PHE A 176 -1.50 -11.56 9.55
CA PHE A 176 -0.05 -11.64 9.48
C PHE A 176 0.42 -10.83 8.29
N CYS A 177 1.22 -9.79 8.55
CA CYS A 177 1.60 -8.81 7.54
C CYS A 177 3.09 -8.90 7.23
N TYR A 178 3.40 -9.21 5.97
CA TYR A 178 4.74 -9.24 5.42
C TYR A 178 4.85 -8.09 4.42
N VAL A 179 5.57 -7.03 4.79
CA VAL A 179 5.71 -5.84 3.93
C VAL A 179 7.17 -5.65 3.58
N THR A 180 7.48 -5.61 2.30
CA THR A 180 8.79 -5.16 1.82
C THR A 180 8.60 -3.92 0.98
N ALA A 181 8.99 -2.77 1.50
CA ALA A 181 9.00 -1.52 0.75
C ALA A 181 10.43 -1.12 0.43
N GLY A 182 10.66 -0.75 -0.82
CA GLY A 182 11.87 -0.09 -1.28
C GLY A 182 12.02 1.29 -0.65
N GLY A 183 12.99 2.05 -1.13
CA GLY A 183 13.29 3.36 -0.57
C GLY A 183 12.23 4.41 -0.87
N LEU A 184 11.99 5.30 0.09
CA LEU A 184 11.20 6.52 -0.13
C LEU A 184 12.17 7.68 -0.28
N ARG A 185 12.10 8.39 -1.39
CA ARG A 185 12.80 9.66 -1.59
C ARG A 185 11.78 10.79 -1.66
N LEU A 186 11.77 11.63 -0.63
CA LEU A 186 10.97 12.84 -0.59
C LEU A 186 11.86 14.05 -0.83
N LEU A 187 11.56 14.81 -1.88
CA LEU A 187 12.17 16.09 -2.17
C LEU A 187 11.16 17.20 -1.85
N VAL A 188 11.55 18.11 -0.97
CA VAL A 188 10.77 19.31 -0.66
C VAL A 188 11.51 20.51 -1.22
N THR A 189 10.85 21.23 -2.13
CA THR A 189 11.41 22.42 -2.79
C THR A 189 10.71 23.68 -2.30
N THR A 190 11.44 24.78 -2.15
CA THR A 190 10.88 26.09 -1.80
C THR A 190 10.26 26.80 -3.03
N GLU A 191 9.47 27.84 -2.77
CA GLU A 191 8.71 28.62 -3.76
C GLU A 191 9.37 29.95 -4.12
N ASP A 192 10.40 30.37 -3.38
CA ASP A 192 10.98 31.70 -3.51
C ASP A 192 11.92 31.79 -4.72
N GLU A 193 11.41 32.24 -5.86
CA GLU A 193 12.22 32.60 -7.04
C GLU A 193 13.20 33.77 -6.77
N ASN A 194 13.00 34.51 -5.67
CA ASN A 194 13.81 35.67 -5.29
C ASN A 194 14.83 35.38 -4.17
N SER A 195 14.89 34.18 -3.61
CA SER A 195 15.93 33.82 -2.66
C SER A 195 17.14 33.27 -3.41
N GLU A 196 18.31 33.87 -3.24
CA GLU A 196 19.59 33.32 -3.75
C GLU A 196 19.96 31.96 -3.13
N ASN A 197 19.17 31.46 -2.19
CA ASN A 197 19.34 30.17 -1.53
C ASN A 197 18.23 29.20 -1.98
N ASP A 198 18.56 28.35 -2.95
CA ASP A 198 17.74 27.19 -3.31
C ASP A 198 17.81 26.14 -2.20
N ASP A 199 17.02 26.31 -1.14
CA ASP A 199 16.93 25.33 -0.07
C ASP A 199 16.04 24.16 -0.52
N THR A 200 16.68 23.05 -0.89
CA THR A 200 16.02 21.76 -1.16
C THR A 200 16.28 20.80 -0.01
N PHE A 201 15.21 20.35 0.63
CA PHE A 201 15.28 19.32 1.65
C PHE A 201 15.04 17.95 1.02
N MET A 202 15.94 17.01 1.26
CA MET A 202 15.79 15.63 0.81
C MET A 202 15.72 14.70 2.01
N PHE A 203 14.61 13.98 2.12
CA PHE A 203 14.40 12.93 3.11
C PHE A 203 14.43 11.57 2.40
N VAL A 204 15.31 10.67 2.84
CA VAL A 204 15.50 9.35 2.21
C VAL A 204 15.34 8.25 3.25
N VAL A 205 14.43 7.33 2.98
CA VAL A 205 14.33 6.03 3.64
C VAL A 205 14.85 4.99 2.68
N GLY A 206 15.78 4.12 3.10
CA GLY A 206 16.44 3.17 2.20
C GLY A 206 15.62 1.93 1.85
N LYS A 207 15.19 1.17 2.85
CA LYS A 207 14.32 -0.01 2.70
C LYS A 207 13.58 -0.22 4.01
N VAL A 208 12.30 -0.55 3.92
CA VAL A 208 11.48 -0.94 5.08
C VAL A 208 11.06 -2.39 4.91
N THR A 209 11.24 -3.19 5.95
CA THR A 209 10.81 -4.59 5.95
C THR A 209 10.08 -4.87 7.25
N VAL A 210 8.86 -5.37 7.13
CA VAL A 210 7.99 -5.75 8.24
C VAL A 210 7.77 -7.25 8.14
N ASN A 211 8.21 -7.96 9.18
CA ASN A 211 7.93 -9.37 9.36
C ASN A 211 7.04 -9.54 10.60
N PRO A 212 6.02 -10.40 10.56
CA PRO A 212 5.13 -10.61 11.70
C PRO A 212 5.83 -11.36 12.85
N HIS A 213 6.96 -12.01 12.56
CA HIS A 213 7.78 -12.68 13.54
C HIS A 213 9.00 -11.81 13.84
N PRO A 214 9.30 -11.54 15.12
CA PRO A 214 10.55 -10.90 15.48
C PRO A 214 11.68 -11.86 15.13
N GLU A 215 12.49 -11.52 14.13
CA GLU A 215 13.81 -12.11 14.00
C GLU A 215 14.60 -11.67 15.23
N ASN A 216 14.83 -12.57 16.18
CA ASN A 216 15.63 -12.28 17.37
C ASN A 216 17.11 -12.50 17.02
N PRO A 217 17.91 -11.46 16.73
CA PRO A 217 19.31 -11.62 16.34
C PRO A 217 20.19 -12.17 17.48
N ILE A 218 19.66 -12.34 18.69
CA ILE A 218 20.39 -12.77 19.88
C ILE A 218 20.48 -14.31 19.97
N CYS A 219 19.64 -15.06 19.27
CA CYS A 219 19.74 -16.51 19.19
C CYS A 219 20.83 -16.91 18.20
N ARG A 220 22.10 -16.78 18.61
CA ARG A 220 23.21 -17.50 18.03
C ARG A 220 22.81 -18.98 17.98
N SER A 221 22.66 -19.54 16.79
CA SER A 221 22.59 -20.98 16.64
C SER A 221 23.83 -21.54 17.33
N VAL A 222 23.66 -22.27 18.44
CA VAL A 222 24.77 -23.02 19.02
C VAL A 222 25.24 -23.94 17.91
N LEU A 223 26.48 -23.74 17.46
CA LEU A 223 27.12 -24.63 16.49
C LEU A 223 26.85 -26.05 16.98
N LYS A 224 26.10 -26.84 16.19
CA LYS A 224 26.06 -28.27 16.40
C LYS A 224 27.48 -28.76 16.15
N SER A 225 28.23 -28.99 17.23
CA SER A 225 29.47 -29.76 17.17
C SER A 225 29.06 -31.12 16.60
N THR A 226 29.38 -31.33 15.33
CA THR A 226 29.41 -32.67 14.77
C THR A 226 30.84 -33.15 15.03
N PHE A 227 30.94 -34.35 15.57
CA PHE A 227 32.13 -35.09 16.02
C PHE A 227 32.57 -34.83 17.46
#